data_AF-A0A9Q3BE25-F1
#
_entry.id   AF-A0A9Q3BE25-F1
#
_cell.length_a   1.000
_cell.length_b   1.000
_cell.length_c   1.000
_cell.angle_alpha   90.00
_cell.angle_beta   90.00
_cell.angle_gamma   90.00
#
_symmetry.space_group_name_H-M   'P 1'
#
loop_
_entity.id
_entity.type
_entity.pdbx_description
1 polymer ?
#
loop_
_entity_poly.entity_id
_entity_poly.type
_entity_poly.pdbx_seq_one_letter_code
_entity_poly.pdbx_strand_id
1 'polypeptide(L)' 'MGAKDYNIWFDGKDAERFIKKVENIAEIEGESGRDIARQIAFWTKDEEISYHIEGIPGYETADWDQLKVDMKRK' A
#
# COMPACT_ATOMS: atom_id res chain seq x y z
N MET A 1 5.83 10.43 10.89
CA MET A 1 5.10 11.27 9.92
C MET A 1 3.96 10.46 9.33
N GLY A 2 2.88 11.07 8.86
CA GLY A 2 1.72 10.36 8.30
C GLY A 2 1.67 10.45 6.77
N ALA A 3 0.89 9.60 6.10
CA ALA A 3 0.67 9.62 4.64
C ALA A 3 0.28 10.98 4.05
N LYS A 4 -0.32 11.85 4.86
CA LYS A 4 -0.64 13.24 4.51
C LYS A 4 0.59 14.09 4.21
N ASP A 5 1.72 13.81 4.87
CA ASP A 5 2.97 14.57 4.72
C ASP A 5 3.64 14.27 3.36
N TYR A 6 3.36 13.10 2.77
CA TYR A 6 3.94 12.65 1.51
C TYR A 6 2.96 12.59 0.33
N ASN A 7 1.69 12.98 0.54
CA ASN A 7 0.62 12.92 -0.47
C ASN A 7 0.53 11.54 -1.17
N ILE A 8 0.61 10.49 -0.38
CA ILE A 8 0.46 9.10 -0.84
C ILE A 8 -0.97 8.64 -0.59
N TRP A 9 -1.79 8.77 -1.62
CA TRP A 9 -3.16 8.27 -1.63
C TRP A 9 -3.35 7.37 -2.84
N PHE A 10 -3.82 6.15 -2.60
CA PHE A 10 -4.22 5.22 -3.64
C PHE A 10 -5.68 5.46 -3.99
N ASP A 11 -5.93 5.79 -5.26
CA ASP A 11 -7.27 6.03 -5.81
C ASP A 11 -7.81 4.83 -6.61
N GLY A 12 -7.18 3.65 -6.43
CA GLY A 12 -7.53 2.44 -7.16
C GLY A 12 -6.94 2.36 -8.57
N LYS A 13 -6.16 3.36 -9.01
CA LYS A 13 -5.56 3.40 -10.35
C LYS A 13 -4.04 3.39 -10.26
N ASP A 14 -3.40 2.88 -11.32
CA ASP A 14 -1.95 2.94 -11.51
C ASP A 14 -1.18 2.41 -10.27
N ALA A 15 -1.52 1.17 -9.87
CA ALA A 15 -0.96 0.49 -8.69
C ALA A 15 0.57 0.47 -8.70
N GLU A 16 1.19 0.37 -9.87
CA GLU A 16 2.65 0.39 -10.00
C GLU A 16 3.27 1.72 -9.56
N ARG A 17 2.67 2.85 -9.96
CA ARG A 17 3.10 4.17 -9.51
C ARG A 17 2.90 4.36 -8.00
N PHE A 18 1.80 3.85 -7.45
CA PHE A 18 1.54 3.91 -6.02
C PHE A 18 2.56 3.10 -5.21
N ILE A 19 2.79 1.84 -5.59
CA ILE A 19 3.78 0.93 -4.99
C ILE A 19 5.16 1.60 -4.96
N LYS A 20 5.61 2.18 -6.07
CA LYS A 20 6.92 2.84 -6.15
C LYS A 20 7.05 4.01 -5.19
N LYS A 21 5.99 4.81 -5.00
CA LYS A 21 6.01 5.91 -4.02
C LYS A 21 6.10 5.39 -2.59
N VAL A 22 5.34 4.35 -2.28
CA VAL A 22 5.35 3.70 -0.97
C VAL A 22 6.73 3.15 -0.64
N GLU A 23 7.36 2.41 -1.58
CA GLU A 23 8.70 1.86 -1.37
C GLU A 23 9.76 2.95 -1.17
N ASN A 24 9.70 4.05 -1.92
CA ASN A 24 10.61 5.17 -1.73
C ASN A 24 10.48 5.81 -0.33
N ILE A 25 9.26 5.94 0.20
CA ILE A 25 9.04 6.50 1.54
C ILE A 25 9.49 5.52 2.61
N ALA A 26 9.18 4.24 2.44
CA ALA A 26 9.61 3.20 3.36
C ALA A 26 11.15 3.12 3.44
N GLU A 27 11.85 3.30 2.32
CA GLU A 27 13.32 3.39 2.31
C GLU A 27 13.83 4.59 3.12
N ILE A 28 13.18 5.75 3.02
CA ILE A 28 13.53 6.97 3.77
C ILE A 28 13.26 6.79 5.28
N GLU A 29 12.12 6.20 5.64
CA GLU A 29 11.68 6.05 7.03
C GLU A 29 12.24 4.76 7.68
N GLY A 30 12.89 3.89 6.90
CA GLY A 30 13.41 2.61 7.37
C GLY A 30 12.32 1.58 7.71
N GLU A 31 11.15 1.67 7.06
CA GLU A 31 10.04 0.73 7.28
C GLU A 31 10.29 -0.62 6.61
N SER A 32 9.85 -1.70 7.27
CA SER A 32 9.90 -3.04 6.68
C SER A 32 8.71 -3.26 5.75
N GLY A 33 8.84 -4.19 4.79
CA GLY A 33 7.72 -4.59 3.93
C GLY A 33 6.49 -5.05 4.73
N ARG A 34 6.69 -5.72 5.87
CA ARG A 34 5.59 -6.13 6.76
C ARG A 34 4.83 -4.93 7.32
N ASP A 35 5.54 -3.86 7.67
CA ASP A 35 4.92 -2.64 8.21
C ASP A 35 4.15 -1.90 7.12
N ILE A 36 4.72 -1.81 5.90
CA ILE A 36 4.03 -1.28 4.73
C ILE A 36 2.72 -2.04 4.47
N ALA A 37 2.78 -3.37 4.40
CA ALA A 37 1.63 -4.21 4.08
C ALA A 37 0.46 -4.00 5.06
N ARG A 38 0.75 -3.72 6.34
CA ARG A 38 -0.27 -3.40 7.34
C ARG A 38 -0.84 -2.00 7.22
N GLN A 39 -0.02 -1.04 6.79
CA GLN A 39 -0.39 0.37 6.76
C GLN A 39 -1.11 0.79 5.48
N ILE A 40 -0.92 0.07 4.38
CA ILE A 40 -1.30 0.52 3.05
C ILE A 40 -2.80 0.73 2.84
N ALA A 41 -3.66 0.03 3.58
CA ALA A 41 -5.11 0.24 3.59
C ALA A 41 -5.49 1.63 4.13
N PHE A 42 -4.71 2.20 5.06
CA PHE A 42 -4.92 3.57 5.56
C PHE A 42 -4.51 4.66 4.57
N TRP A 43 -3.83 4.29 3.48
CA TRP A 43 -3.34 5.20 2.46
C TRP A 43 -4.21 5.17 1.21
N THR A 44 -5.48 4.81 1.35
CA THR A 44 -6.46 4.81 0.26
C THR A 44 -7.34 6.05 0.32
N LYS A 45 -7.83 6.47 -0.85
CA LYS A 45 -8.65 7.68 -1.00
C LYS A 45 -10.02 7.57 -0.33
N ASP A 46 -10.55 6.36 -0.22
CA ASP A 46 -11.85 6.06 0.38
C ASP A 46 -11.88 4.64 0.99
N GLU A 47 -12.96 4.37 1.73
CA GLU A 47 -13.18 3.10 2.44
C GLU A 47 -13.42 1.92 1.49
N GLU A 48 -13.97 2.15 0.29
CA GLU A 48 -14.21 1.09 -0.70
C GLU A 48 -12.87 0.51 -1.18
N ILE A 49 -11.90 1.38 -1.49
CA ILE A 49 -10.55 0.96 -1.86
C ILE A 49 -9.84 0.31 -0.67
N SER A 50 -10.00 0.84 0.56
CA SER A 50 -9.43 0.22 1.78
C SER A 50 -9.89 -1.22 1.93
N TYR A 51 -11.21 -1.43 1.87
CA TYR A 51 -11.82 -2.75 1.97
C TYR A 51 -11.34 -3.71 0.87
N HIS A 52 -11.18 -3.20 -0.35
CA HIS A 52 -10.63 -4.00 -1.45
C HIS A 52 -9.18 -4.42 -1.24
N ILE A 53 -8.35 -3.58 -0.62
CA ILE A 53 -6.96 -3.87 -0.26
C ILE A 53 -6.90 -4.87 0.89
N GLU A 54 -7.73 -4.68 1.92
CA GLU A 54 -7.82 -5.58 3.09
C GLU A 54 -8.20 -7.01 2.70
N GLY A 55 -8.99 -7.17 1.63
CA GLY A 55 -9.36 -8.47 1.07
C GLY A 55 -8.33 -9.14 0.17
N ILE A 56 -7.12 -8.57 0.02
CA ILE A 56 -6.04 -9.16 -0.79
C ILE A 56 -5.23 -10.14 0.05
N PRO A 57 -4.90 -11.36 -0.44
CA PRO A 57 -4.13 -12.34 0.33
C PRO A 57 -2.81 -11.82 0.92
N GLY A 58 -2.03 -11.03 0.15
CA GLY A 58 -0.80 -10.42 0.64
C GLY A 58 -1.00 -9.43 1.80
N TYR A 59 -2.18 -8.82 1.94
CA TYR A 59 -2.50 -7.96 3.08
C TYR A 59 -2.74 -8.79 4.34
N GLU A 60 -3.53 -9.87 4.24
CA GLU A 60 -3.83 -10.78 5.36
C GLU A 60 -2.55 -11.38 5.98
N THR A 61 -1.60 -11.77 5.13
CA THR A 61 -0.32 -12.34 5.58
C THR A 61 0.74 -11.29 5.93
N ALA A 62 0.45 -10.01 5.69
CA ALA A 62 1.41 -8.90 5.73
C ALA A 62 2.67 -9.17 4.87
N ASP A 63 2.48 -9.83 3.72
CA ASP A 63 3.51 -10.11 2.72
C ASP A 63 3.46 -9.03 1.63
N TRP A 64 4.40 -8.08 1.72
CA TRP A 64 4.46 -6.98 0.77
C TRP A 64 4.74 -7.41 -0.67
N ASP A 65 5.57 -8.43 -0.87
CA ASP A 65 5.92 -8.88 -2.21
C ASP A 65 4.73 -9.55 -2.89
N GLN A 66 3.98 -10.36 -2.14
CA GLN A 66 2.71 -10.92 -2.62
C GLN A 66 1.66 -9.82 -2.85
N LEU A 67 1.53 -8.87 -1.92
CA LEU A 67 0.56 -7.78 -2.02
C LEU A 67 0.78 -6.92 -3.27
N LYS A 68 2.04 -6.59 -3.61
CA LYS A 68 2.39 -5.89 -4.85
C LYS A 68 1.92 -6.64 -6.10
N VAL A 69 2.09 -7.96 -6.13
CA VAL A 69 1.66 -8.79 -7.26
C VAL A 69 0.14 -8.78 -7.38
N ASP A 70 -0.56 -8.91 -6.27
CA ASP A 70 -2.02 -8.93 -6.25
C ASP A 70 -2.65 -7.58 -6.63
N MET A 71 -2.07 -6.48 -6.15
CA MET A 71 -2.51 -5.12 -6.50
C MET A 71 -2.35 -4.79 -7.99
N LYS A 72 -1.39 -5.41 -8.68
CA LYS A 72 -1.16 -5.22 -10.14
C LYS A 72 -2.05 -6.08 -11.02
N ARG A 73 -2.72 -7.09 -10.46
CA ARG A 73 -3.54 -8.07 -11.20
C ARG A 73 -5.02 -7.68 -11.32
N LYS A 74 -5.47 -6.68 -10.56
CA LYS A 74 -6.82 -6.11 -10.63
C LYS A 74 -6.82 -4.85 -11.49
#